data_AF-A0A2D6UTT5-F1
#
_entry.id   AF-A0A2D6UTT5-F1
#
_cell.length_a   1.000
_cell.length_b   1.000
_cell.length_c   1.000
_cell.angle_alpha   90.00
_cell.angle_beta   90.00
_cell.angle_gamma   90.00
#
_symmetry.space_group_name_H-M   'P 1'
#
loop_
_entity.id
_entity.type
_entity.pdbx_description
1 polymer ?
#
loop_
_entity_poly.entity_id
_entity_poly.type
_entity_poly.pdbx_seq_one_letter_code
_entity_poly.pdbx_strand_id
1 'polypeptide(L)'
;MKEKLANIVIWIVLLGAVVGASGEGPAEDCICTEEYAPVCGTDGKTYSNSCKAGCQNVEIAHEGACKEETGLPSILLWGIIGAIGIIAFFRRK
;
A
#
# COMPACT_ATOMS: atom_id res chain seq x y z
N MET A 1 -5.19 -34.66 11.80
CA MET A 1 -5.68 -33.96 10.58
C MET A 1 -6.12 -32.53 10.83
N LYS A 2 -6.69 -32.20 12.00
CA LYS A 2 -7.13 -30.83 12.37
C LYS A 2 -5.96 -29.85 12.60
N GLU A 3 -4.84 -30.34 13.14
CA GLU A 3 -3.58 -29.59 13.38
C GLU A 3 -2.95 -29.00 12.11
N LYS A 4 -2.96 -29.75 10.99
CA LYS A 4 -2.36 -29.29 9.72
C LYS A 4 -3.15 -28.15 9.09
N LEU A 5 -4.48 -28.15 9.29
CA LEU A 5 -5.38 -27.13 8.82
C LEU A 5 -5.19 -25.82 9.62
N ALA A 6 -4.98 -25.92 10.94
CA ALA A 6 -4.71 -24.76 11.80
C ALA A 6 -3.43 -24.01 11.39
N ASN A 7 -2.33 -24.74 11.12
CA ASN A 7 -1.09 -24.12 10.67
C ASN A 7 -1.26 -23.41 9.32
N ILE A 8 -1.90 -24.05 8.35
CA ILE A 8 -2.20 -23.44 7.03
C ILE A 8 -3.03 -22.15 7.19
N VAL A 9 -4.05 -22.17 8.05
CA VAL A 9 -4.92 -21.00 8.31
C VAL A 9 -4.14 -19.87 8.99
N ILE A 10 -3.22 -20.19 9.91
CA ILE A 10 -2.34 -19.20 10.55
C ILE A 10 -1.47 -18.46 9.51
N TRP A 11 -0.90 -19.18 8.54
CA TRP A 11 -0.10 -18.55 7.47
C TRP A 11 -0.94 -17.67 6.55
N ILE A 12 -2.18 -18.06 6.24
CA ILE A 12 -3.10 -17.27 5.40
C ILE A 12 -3.50 -15.96 6.11
N VAL A 13 -3.81 -16.02 7.39
CA VAL A 13 -4.21 -14.83 8.18
C VAL A 13 -3.05 -13.84 8.31
N LEU A 14 -1.82 -14.33 8.52
CA LEU A 14 -0.63 -13.47 8.62
C LEU A 14 -0.23 -12.82 7.29
N LEU A 15 -0.45 -13.50 6.16
CA LEU A 15 -0.22 -12.93 4.83
C LEU A 15 -1.31 -11.95 4.38
N GLY A 16 -2.54 -12.05 4.92
CA GLY A 16 -3.65 -11.17 4.57
C GLY A 16 -3.67 -9.82 5.29
N ALA A 17 -3.00 -9.69 6.44
CA ALA A 17 -3.02 -8.47 7.26
C ALA A 17 -2.14 -7.32 6.73
N VAL A 18 -1.39 -7.51 5.62
CA VAL A 18 -0.49 -6.49 5.05
C VAL A 18 -1.10 -5.64 3.93
N VAL A 19 -2.40 -5.78 3.63
CA VAL A 19 -3.06 -4.91 2.64
C VAL A 19 -3.52 -3.63 3.36
N GLY A 20 -2.70 -2.58 3.24
CA GLY A 20 -2.89 -1.28 3.89
C GLY A 20 -4.15 -0.54 3.43
N ALA A 21 -4.80 0.14 4.37
CA ALA A 21 -6.00 0.94 4.18
C ALA A 21 -5.69 2.25 3.42
N SER A 22 -6.30 2.45 2.26
CA SER A 22 -6.45 3.79 1.68
C SER A 22 -7.56 4.51 2.44
N GLY A 23 -7.22 5.61 3.11
CA GLY A 23 -8.20 6.43 3.84
C GLY A 23 -9.01 7.32 2.89
N GLU A 24 -10.19 6.90 2.47
CA GLU A 24 -11.15 7.81 1.85
C GLU A 24 -11.92 8.55 2.95
N GLY A 25 -11.58 9.82 3.17
CA GLY A 25 -12.37 10.73 4.00
C GLY A 25 -13.69 11.10 3.30
N PRO A 26 -14.72 11.56 4.04
CA PRO A 26 -15.96 12.04 3.44
C PRO A 26 -15.64 13.19 2.49
N ALA A 27 -16.07 13.06 1.24
CA ALA A 27 -16.02 14.15 0.28
C ALA A 27 -17.03 15.21 0.72
N GLU A 28 -16.57 16.20 1.47
CA GLU A 28 -17.29 17.46 1.65
C GLU A 28 -17.49 18.07 0.25
N ASP A 29 -18.69 18.60 -0.04
CA ASP A 29 -19.01 19.25 -1.32
C ASP A 29 -18.14 20.51 -1.49
N CYS A 30 -16.93 20.34 -2.03
CA CYS A 30 -16.08 21.46 -2.41
C CYS A 30 -16.36 21.93 -3.81
N ILE A 31 -16.38 23.24 -3.98
CA ILE A 31 -16.25 23.86 -5.30
C ILE A 31 -14.77 24.14 -5.51
N CYS A 32 -14.14 23.29 -6.30
CA CYS A 32 -12.73 23.34 -6.64
C CYS A 32 -12.58 23.52 -8.16
N THR A 33 -11.56 24.23 -8.62
CA THR A 33 -11.25 24.27 -10.07
C THR A 33 -10.68 22.94 -10.54
N GLU A 34 -10.85 22.62 -11.82
CA GLU A 34 -10.25 21.43 -12.45
C GLU A 34 -8.85 21.71 -13.04
N GLU A 35 -8.17 22.73 -12.53
CA GLU A 35 -6.77 22.97 -12.86
C GLU A 35 -5.89 21.87 -12.26
N TYR A 36 -4.96 21.37 -13.06
CA TYR A 36 -4.01 20.35 -12.65
C TYR A 36 -2.70 20.98 -12.18
N ALA A 37 -2.54 21.06 -10.87
CA ALA A 37 -1.36 21.57 -10.18
C ALA A 37 -1.08 20.67 -8.96
N PRO A 38 -0.51 19.47 -9.18
CA PRO A 38 -0.52 18.41 -8.17
C PRO A 38 0.26 18.79 -6.92
N VAL A 39 -0.25 18.35 -5.77
CA VAL A 39 0.39 18.52 -4.46
C VAL A 39 0.40 17.20 -3.69
N CYS A 40 1.41 17.00 -2.84
CA CYS A 40 1.51 15.85 -1.97
C CYS A 40 0.99 16.21 -0.58
N GLY A 41 -0.02 15.46 -0.11
CA GLY A 41 -0.54 15.60 1.24
C GLY A 41 0.39 14.98 2.29
N THR A 42 0.25 15.40 3.55
CA THR A 42 0.94 14.78 4.70
C THR A 42 0.49 13.34 4.96
N ASP A 43 -0.62 12.92 4.33
CA ASP A 43 -1.14 11.56 4.31
C ASP A 43 -0.48 10.65 3.24
N GLY A 44 0.46 11.20 2.45
CA GLY A 44 1.14 10.49 1.38
C GLY A 44 0.29 10.31 0.11
N LYS A 45 -0.86 10.99 0.00
CA LYS A 45 -1.70 10.99 -1.20
C LYS A 45 -1.42 12.18 -2.10
N THR A 46 -1.48 11.93 -3.40
CA THR A 46 -1.40 13.00 -4.40
C THR A 46 -2.79 13.59 -4.65
N TYR A 47 -2.90 14.90 -4.53
CA TYR A 47 -4.10 15.67 -4.84
C TYR A 47 -3.92 16.42 -6.15
N SER A 48 -4.96 16.51 -6.98
CA SER A 48 -4.87 17.17 -8.31
C SER A 48 -4.55 18.67 -8.20
N ASN A 49 -4.94 19.31 -7.09
CA ASN A 49 -4.58 20.67 -6.74
C ASN A 49 -4.70 20.91 -5.22
N SER A 50 -4.15 22.04 -4.76
CA SER A 50 -4.20 22.47 -3.36
C SER A 50 -5.62 22.65 -2.83
N CYS A 51 -6.57 23.05 -3.68
CA CYS A 51 -7.97 23.16 -3.30
C CYS A 51 -8.55 21.78 -2.92
N LYS A 52 -8.34 20.76 -3.76
CA LYS A 52 -8.80 19.38 -3.47
C LYS A 52 -8.15 18.80 -2.21
N ALA A 53 -6.89 19.13 -1.93
CA ALA A 53 -6.21 18.74 -0.67
C ALA A 53 -6.87 19.40 0.55
N GLY A 54 -7.06 20.72 0.51
CA GLY A 54 -7.71 21.47 1.58
C GLY A 54 -9.15 21.02 1.84
N CYS A 55 -9.87 20.58 0.82
CA CYS A 55 -11.24 20.09 0.97
C CYS A 55 -11.35 18.74 1.68
N GLN A 56 -10.28 17.95 1.66
CA GLN A 56 -10.15 16.77 2.49
C GLN A 56 -9.49 17.09 3.85
N ASN A 57 -9.31 18.38 4.17
CA ASN A 57 -8.58 18.85 5.36
C ASN A 57 -7.18 18.24 5.48
N VAL A 58 -6.51 18.02 4.34
CA VAL A 58 -5.15 17.48 4.30
C VAL A 58 -4.16 18.63 4.13
N GLU A 59 -3.19 18.69 5.04
CA GLU A 59 -2.08 19.62 4.95
C GLU A 59 -1.14 19.21 3.80
N ILE A 60 -0.61 20.20 3.09
CA ILE A 60 0.31 19.98 1.97
C ILE A 60 1.73 19.76 2.54
N ALA A 61 2.31 18.60 2.26
CA ALA A 61 3.69 18.27 2.61
C ALA A 61 4.69 18.94 1.65
N HIS A 62 4.45 18.86 0.35
CA HIS A 62 5.26 19.53 -0.67
C HIS A 62 4.47 19.72 -1.98
N GLU A 63 4.94 20.63 -2.83
CA GLU A 63 4.44 20.80 -4.19
C GLU A 63 4.83 19.61 -5.09
N GLY A 64 4.02 19.31 -6.09
CA GLY A 64 4.17 18.14 -6.96
C GLY A 64 3.50 16.89 -6.39
N ALA A 65 3.38 15.86 -7.23
CA ALA A 65 2.83 14.57 -6.80
C ALA A 65 3.71 13.92 -5.73
N CYS A 66 3.10 13.16 -4.82
CA CYS A 66 3.85 12.29 -3.93
C CYS A 66 4.68 11.32 -4.78
N LYS A 67 5.89 11.02 -4.32
CA LYS A 67 6.62 9.88 -4.86
C LYS A 67 5.79 8.67 -4.46
N GLU A 68 5.32 7.90 -5.44
CA GLU A 68 4.90 6.54 -5.11
C GLU A 68 6.10 5.93 -4.40
N GLU A 69 5.87 5.49 -3.16
CA GLU A 69 6.73 4.52 -2.55
C GLU A 69 6.62 3.29 -3.46
N THR A 70 7.40 3.29 -4.54
CA THR A 70 7.91 2.07 -5.13
C THR A 70 8.83 1.47 -4.09
N GLY A 71 8.28 1.13 -2.93
CA GLY A 71 8.46 -0.19 -2.41
C GLY A 71 8.09 -1.13 -3.54
N LEU A 72 9.03 -1.34 -4.47
CA LEU A 72 9.53 -2.69 -4.63
C LEU A 72 9.72 -3.14 -3.19
N PRO A 73 8.82 -3.97 -2.64
CA PRO A 73 9.22 -4.56 -1.40
C PRO A 73 10.53 -5.28 -1.73
N SER A 74 11.53 -5.09 -0.88
CA SER A 74 12.73 -5.93 -0.83
C SER A 74 12.40 -7.44 -0.79
N ILE A 75 11.11 -7.79 -0.69
CA ILE A 75 10.49 -9.09 -0.98
C ILE A 75 10.78 -9.61 -2.40
N LEU A 76 11.08 -8.79 -3.43
CA LEU A 76 11.49 -9.34 -4.74
C LEU A 76 12.85 -10.08 -4.68
N LEU A 77 13.70 -9.80 -3.68
CA LEU A 77 14.90 -10.63 -3.44
C LEU A 77 14.60 -11.92 -2.67
N TRP A 78 13.57 -11.94 -1.81
CA TRP A 78 13.13 -13.17 -1.13
C TRP A 78 12.31 -14.11 -2.01
N GLY A 79 11.66 -13.60 -3.07
CA GLY A 79 11.02 -14.43 -4.09
C GLY A 79 12.00 -15.32 -4.86
N ILE A 80 13.21 -14.82 -5.13
CA ILE A 80 14.28 -15.58 -5.81
C ILE A 80 14.92 -16.58 -4.85
N ILE A 81 15.18 -16.18 -3.60
CA ILE A 81 15.70 -17.07 -2.56
C ILE A 81 14.70 -18.20 -2.25
N GLY A 82 13.39 -17.90 -2.28
CA GLY A 82 12.30 -18.87 -2.10
C GLY A 82 12.18 -19.88 -3.24
N ALA A 83 12.39 -19.48 -4.50
CA ALA A 83 12.33 -20.42 -5.64
C ALA A 83 13.48 -21.45 -5.60
N ILE A 84 14.67 -21.05 -5.16
CA ILE A 84 15.82 -21.96 -5.00
C ILE A 84 15.63 -22.84 -3.74
N GLY A 85 15.05 -22.29 -2.67
CA GLY A 85 14.77 -23.01 -1.42
C GLY A 85 13.65 -24.05 -1.51
N ILE A 86 12.61 -23.81 -2.30
CA ILE A 86 11.48 -24.74 -2.46
C ILE A 86 11.91 -26.01 -3.22
N ILE A 87 12.73 -25.90 -4.26
CA ILE A 87 13.24 -27.08 -5.01
C ILE A 87 14.17 -27.93 -4.14
N ALA A 88 14.91 -27.31 -3.20
CA ALA A 88 15.76 -28.02 -2.25
C ALA A 88 14.99 -28.60 -1.05
N PHE A 89 13.92 -27.94 -0.59
CA PHE A 89 13.11 -28.40 0.55
C PHE A 89 12.17 -29.55 0.17
N PHE A 90 11.66 -29.60 -1.07
CA PHE A 90 10.85 -30.72 -1.57
C PHE A 90 11.63 -32.02 -1.86
N ARG A 91 12.96 -32.04 -1.72
CA ARG A 91 13.74 -33.29 -1.71
C ARG A 91 14.01 -33.85 -0.31
N ARG A 92 13.50 -33.20 0.77
CA ARG A 92 13.71 -33.65 2.16
C ARG A 92 12.54 -33.47 3.13
N LYS A 93 11.30 -33.31 2.68
CA LYS A 93 10.14 -33.62 3.53
C LYS A 93 8.98 -34.22 2.75
#